data_AF-A0A7R9MBP9-F1
#
_entry.id   AF-A0A7R9MBP9-F1
#
_cell.length_a   1.000
_cell.length_b   1.000
_cell.length_c   1.000
_cell.angle_alpha   90.00
_cell.angle_beta   90.00
_cell.angle_gamma   90.00
#
_symmetry.space_group_name_H-M   'P 1'
#
loop_
_entity.id
_entity.type
_entity.pdbx_description
1 polymer ?
#
loop_
_entity_poly.entity_id
_entity_poly.type
_entity_poly.pdbx_seq_one_letter_code
_entity_poly.pdbx_strand_id
1 'polypeptide(L)'
;MGALYWQLNDIWPAPSWASIEHNGKWKVLHSYAIHYLDNHLVSPYEDRDKSLKVSFVRDDYLGQLSFNYSIKVYKWSQANNFMLLTEPKNSKLVKPNIKLIDVKKTSTEVNDKTVFELSLSSETVAPFVVLDFKANSGIRAQFMENGFFIFDGKKTIQMQTESKITEKDIKDNLTIKTLTDVA
;
A
#
# COMPACT_ATOMS: atom_id res chain seq x y z
N MET A 1 -25.03 -7.98 -6.21
CA MET A 1 -25.01 -6.55 -5.78
C MET A 1 -23.57 -6.10 -5.84
N GLY A 2 -23.26 -4.83 -6.11
CA GLY A 2 -21.87 -4.41 -6.31
C GLY A 2 -21.60 -2.97 -5.89
N ALA A 3 -20.31 -2.63 -5.73
CA ALA A 3 -19.84 -1.31 -5.33
C ALA A 3 -19.02 -0.68 -6.47
N LEU A 4 -19.39 0.54 -6.87
CA LEU A 4 -18.67 1.35 -7.85
C LEU A 4 -18.31 2.67 -7.17
N TYR A 5 -17.01 2.96 -7.02
CA TYR A 5 -16.56 4.23 -6.46
C TYR A 5 -16.51 5.31 -7.56
N TRP A 6 -16.85 6.54 -7.19
CA TRP A 6 -16.69 7.71 -8.05
C TRP A 6 -15.37 8.41 -7.70
N GLN A 7 -14.38 8.59 -8.58
CA GLN A 7 -14.32 8.20 -10.01
C GLN A 7 -13.03 7.43 -10.32
N LEU A 8 -12.94 6.80 -11.49
CA LEU A 8 -11.75 6.02 -11.87
C LEU A 8 -10.55 6.94 -12.17
N ASN A 9 -10.68 7.79 -13.19
CA ASN A 9 -9.57 8.55 -13.78
C ASN A 9 -9.85 10.06 -13.92
N ASP A 10 -8.79 10.83 -14.13
CA ASP A 10 -8.83 12.27 -14.40
C ASP A 10 -8.74 12.59 -15.89
N ILE A 11 -9.53 13.58 -16.35
CA ILE A 11 -9.48 14.10 -17.74
C ILE A 11 -8.41 15.18 -17.93
N TRP A 12 -7.97 15.82 -16.85
CA TRP A 12 -6.96 16.89 -16.83
C TRP A 12 -6.35 17.05 -15.41
N PRO A 13 -5.22 17.76 -15.23
CA PRO A 13 -4.62 17.96 -13.90
C PRO A 13 -5.46 18.89 -13.01
N ALA A 14 -6.29 18.32 -12.13
CA ALA A 14 -7.10 19.05 -11.15
C ALA A 14 -7.34 18.21 -9.88
N PRO A 15 -7.69 18.82 -8.74
CA PRO A 15 -8.22 18.11 -7.58
C PRO A 15 -9.54 17.40 -7.94
N SER A 16 -9.66 16.12 -7.59
CA SER A 16 -10.80 15.28 -7.99
C SER A 16 -10.94 14.05 -7.08
N TRP A 17 -12.03 13.30 -7.27
CA TRP A 17 -12.25 11.99 -6.68
C TRP A 17 -11.59 10.84 -7.46
N ALA A 18 -10.75 11.11 -8.47
CA ALA A 18 -10.16 10.06 -9.28
C ALA A 18 -9.09 9.28 -8.52
N SER A 19 -9.05 7.96 -8.70
CA SER A 19 -7.95 7.11 -8.20
C SER A 19 -6.72 7.10 -9.13
N ILE A 20 -6.90 7.39 -10.42
CA ILE A 20 -5.86 7.48 -11.45
C ILE A 20 -5.75 8.94 -11.93
N GLU A 21 -4.55 9.51 -11.90
CA GLU A 21 -4.24 10.84 -12.44
C GLU A 21 -4.31 10.88 -13.97
N HIS A 22 -4.41 12.09 -14.53
CA HIS A 22 -4.51 12.33 -15.98
C HIS A 22 -3.35 11.71 -16.81
N ASN A 23 -2.17 11.58 -16.21
CA ASN A 23 -0.96 10.99 -16.80
C ASN A 23 -0.91 9.44 -16.69
N GLY A 24 -1.93 8.80 -16.11
CA GLY A 24 -1.98 7.35 -15.84
C GLY A 24 -1.31 6.91 -14.53
N LYS A 25 -0.78 7.83 -13.71
CA LYS A 25 -0.21 7.54 -12.40
C LYS A 25 -1.32 7.13 -11.42
N TRP A 26 -1.06 6.10 -10.63
CA TRP A 26 -1.94 5.67 -9.56
C TRP A 26 -1.77 6.55 -8.33
N LYS A 27 -2.86 7.11 -7.81
CA LYS A 27 -2.92 7.64 -6.45
C LYS A 27 -3.01 6.46 -5.49
N VAL A 28 -2.66 6.67 -4.22
CA VAL A 28 -2.72 5.64 -3.14
C VAL A 28 -4.09 4.92 -3.10
N LEU A 29 -5.18 5.64 -3.37
CA LEU A 29 -6.54 5.07 -3.47
C LEU A 29 -6.64 3.88 -4.46
N HIS A 30 -5.91 3.90 -5.58
CA HIS A 30 -6.00 2.81 -6.56
C HIS A 30 -5.31 1.53 -6.07
N SER A 31 -4.15 1.65 -5.41
CA SER A 31 -3.50 0.50 -4.75
C SER A 31 -4.38 -0.08 -3.63
N TYR A 32 -5.08 0.77 -2.87
CA TYR A 32 -6.08 0.31 -1.90
C TYR A 32 -7.26 -0.42 -2.57
N ALA A 33 -7.74 0.06 -3.73
CA ALA A 33 -8.84 -0.55 -4.46
C ALA A 33 -8.55 -1.98 -4.94
N ILE A 34 -7.30 -2.28 -5.28
CA ILE A 34 -6.86 -3.65 -5.61
C ILE A 34 -7.05 -4.58 -4.40
N HIS A 35 -6.78 -4.10 -3.18
CA HIS A 35 -6.87 -4.91 -1.96
C HIS A 35 -8.29 -5.02 -1.38
N TYR A 36 -9.09 -3.94 -1.42
CA TYR A 36 -10.46 -4.00 -0.85
C TYR A 36 -11.52 -4.59 -1.81
N LEU A 37 -11.19 -4.78 -3.09
CA LEU A 37 -12.01 -5.49 -4.07
C LEU A 37 -11.51 -6.91 -4.36
N ASP A 38 -10.58 -7.44 -3.56
CA ASP A 38 -10.16 -8.84 -3.67
C ASP A 38 -11.30 -9.79 -3.27
N ASN A 39 -11.31 -10.99 -3.83
CA ASN A 39 -12.36 -12.00 -3.64
C ASN A 39 -12.52 -12.44 -2.17
N HIS A 40 -11.47 -12.25 -1.35
CA HIS A 40 -11.42 -12.56 0.08
C HIS A 40 -10.91 -11.35 0.86
N LEU A 41 -11.77 -10.71 1.64
CA LEU A 41 -11.42 -9.55 2.45
C LEU A 41 -11.76 -9.76 3.92
N VAL A 42 -10.81 -9.42 4.80
CA VAL A 42 -11.03 -9.29 6.24
C VAL A 42 -11.20 -7.80 6.57
N SER A 43 -12.40 -7.40 6.98
CA SER A 43 -12.76 -6.00 7.25
C SER A 43 -12.98 -5.77 8.74
N PRO A 44 -11.98 -5.24 9.48
CA PRO A 44 -12.13 -4.77 10.85
C PRO A 44 -12.74 -3.36 10.88
N TYR A 45 -13.74 -3.14 11.74
CA TYR A 45 -14.31 -1.82 12.00
C TYR A 45 -14.71 -1.67 13.48
N GLU A 46 -14.71 -0.43 13.97
CA GLU A 46 -15.28 -0.08 15.27
C GLU A 46 -16.79 0.20 15.09
N ASP A 47 -17.64 -0.46 15.87
CA ASP A 47 -19.07 -0.17 15.90
C ASP A 47 -19.40 0.89 16.98
N ARG A 48 -20.64 1.41 16.98
CA ARG A 48 -21.11 2.51 17.84
C ARG A 48 -21.01 2.22 19.34
N ASP A 49 -20.91 0.96 19.72
CA ASP A 49 -20.69 0.48 21.08
C ASP A 49 -19.21 0.43 21.50
N LYS A 50 -18.30 0.88 20.62
CA LYS A 50 -16.83 0.78 20.73
C LYS A 50 -16.30 -0.66 20.75
N SER A 51 -17.09 -1.62 20.27
CA SER A 51 -16.59 -2.96 20.00
C SER A 51 -15.85 -3.01 18.67
N LEU A 52 -14.73 -3.74 18.63
CA LEU A 52 -14.09 -4.13 17.39
C LEU A 52 -14.88 -5.29 16.78
N LYS A 53 -15.47 -5.06 15.61
CA LYS A 53 -16.09 -6.12 14.80
C LYS A 53 -15.19 -6.44 13.61
N VAL A 54 -15.12 -7.71 13.27
CA VAL A 54 -14.35 -8.21 12.12
C VAL A 54 -15.31 -9.00 11.25
N SER A 55 -15.53 -8.52 10.03
CA SER A 55 -16.37 -9.19 9.04
C SER A 55 -15.51 -9.78 7.93
N PHE A 56 -15.85 -11.00 7.52
CA PHE A 56 -15.25 -11.67 6.37
C PHE A 56 -16.16 -11.46 5.16
N VAL A 57 -15.62 -10.87 4.10
CA VAL A 57 -16.31 -10.67 2.82
C VAL A 57 -15.73 -11.63 1.81
N ARG A 58 -16.60 -12.27 1.03
CA ARG A 58 -16.28 -13.28 0.03
C ARG A 58 -17.15 -13.06 -1.19
N ASP A 59 -16.56 -12.97 -2.38
CA ASP A 59 -17.27 -12.77 -3.67
C ASP A 59 -17.03 -13.93 -4.67
N ASP A 60 -16.66 -15.11 -4.16
CA ASP A 60 -16.53 -16.33 -4.96
C ASP A 60 -17.68 -17.33 -4.69
N TYR A 61 -17.97 -18.16 -5.69
CA TYR A 61 -19.06 -19.15 -5.70
C TYR A 61 -18.61 -20.59 -5.34
N LEU A 62 -17.37 -20.78 -4.86
CA LEU A 62 -16.87 -22.10 -4.48
C LEU A 62 -17.54 -22.58 -3.19
N GLY A 63 -17.40 -23.87 -2.86
CA GLY A 63 -18.07 -24.51 -1.73
C GLY A 63 -17.64 -24.04 -0.33
N GLN A 64 -17.76 -24.94 0.64
CA GLN A 64 -17.38 -24.64 2.03
C GLN A 64 -15.87 -24.30 2.11
N LEU A 65 -15.56 -23.15 2.69
CA LEU A 65 -14.20 -22.62 2.80
C LEU A 65 -13.79 -22.53 4.27
N SER A 66 -12.74 -23.25 4.63
CA SER A 66 -12.14 -23.20 5.96
C SER A 66 -11.00 -22.19 5.96
N PHE A 67 -11.05 -21.20 6.85
CA PHE A 67 -10.01 -20.18 6.98
C PHE A 67 -9.53 -20.06 8.43
N ASN A 68 -8.21 -19.88 8.59
CA ASN A 68 -7.60 -19.56 9.87
C ASN A 68 -7.32 -18.05 9.88
N TYR A 69 -7.86 -17.33 10.86
CA TYR A 69 -7.57 -15.91 11.05
C TYR A 69 -6.73 -15.70 12.31
N SER A 70 -5.83 -14.71 12.27
CA SER A 70 -5.01 -14.31 13.43
C SER A 70 -5.14 -12.81 13.68
N ILE A 71 -5.73 -12.45 14.81
CA ILE A 71 -5.71 -11.08 15.35
C ILE A 71 -4.50 -10.97 16.30
N LYS A 72 -4.01 -9.75 16.48
CA LYS A 72 -2.61 -9.40 16.74
C LYS A 72 -2.68 -7.93 17.36
N VAL A 73 -1.81 -7.40 18.27
CA VAL A 73 -1.95 -5.99 18.88
C VAL A 73 -0.61 -5.18 19.14
N TYR A 74 -0.37 -4.00 18.51
CA TYR A 74 0.89 -3.30 18.13
C TYR A 74 1.06 -2.02 18.96
N LYS A 75 2.31 -1.79 19.38
CA LYS A 75 2.74 -0.53 19.97
C LYS A 75 3.64 0.20 18.98
N TRP A 76 3.36 1.47 18.70
CA TRP A 76 4.14 2.31 17.78
C TRP A 76 5.66 2.31 18.02
N SER A 77 6.09 2.11 19.26
CA SER A 77 7.51 2.09 19.64
C SER A 77 8.23 0.74 19.42
N GLN A 78 7.53 -0.35 19.10
CA GLN A 78 8.10 -1.71 19.02
C GLN A 78 7.38 -2.55 17.95
N ALA A 79 8.14 -3.10 17.00
CA ALA A 79 7.61 -3.95 15.91
C ALA A 79 6.99 -5.29 16.38
N ASN A 80 7.33 -5.78 17.59
CA ASN A 80 7.18 -7.20 17.94
C ASN A 80 5.85 -7.62 18.63
N ASN A 81 4.80 -6.80 18.57
CA ASN A 81 3.40 -7.13 18.94
C ASN A 81 2.49 -6.34 17.96
N PHE A 82 1.22 -6.70 17.62
CA PHE A 82 0.67 -6.65 16.23
C PHE A 82 -0.74 -6.01 15.68
N MET A 83 -1.37 -4.89 16.14
CA MET A 83 -2.55 -4.07 15.61
C MET A 83 -2.81 -2.74 16.41
N LEU A 84 -3.40 -1.68 15.82
CA LEU A 84 -3.52 -0.32 16.41
C LEU A 84 -4.93 0.03 16.97
N LEU A 85 -5.08 0.15 18.30
CA LEU A 85 -6.35 0.54 18.99
C LEU A 85 -6.49 2.05 19.28
N THR A 86 -5.57 2.87 18.79
CA THR A 86 -5.57 4.33 19.03
C THR A 86 -5.40 5.07 17.72
N GLU A 87 -6.22 6.09 17.50
CA GLU A 87 -6.08 7.01 16.36
C GLU A 87 -4.65 7.60 16.35
N PRO A 88 -3.96 7.65 15.18
CA PRO A 88 -2.57 8.10 15.13
C PRO A 88 -2.34 9.49 15.73
N LYS A 89 -3.31 10.41 15.62
CA LYS A 89 -3.30 11.76 16.21
C LYS A 89 -3.16 11.79 17.75
N ASN A 90 -3.60 10.72 18.43
CA ASN A 90 -3.55 10.58 19.88
C ASN A 90 -2.31 9.79 20.35
N SER A 91 -1.44 9.40 19.42
CA SER A 91 -0.27 8.56 19.70
C SER A 91 1.04 9.31 19.50
N LYS A 92 2.04 9.01 20.35
CA LYS A 92 3.41 9.51 20.16
C LYS A 92 4.11 8.65 19.12
N LEU A 93 3.95 9.00 17.85
CA LEU A 93 4.61 8.34 16.73
C LEU A 93 6.12 8.57 16.78
N VAL A 94 6.90 7.52 16.61
CA VAL A 94 8.36 7.59 16.39
C VAL A 94 8.60 7.67 14.89
N LYS A 95 9.48 8.57 14.44
CA LYS A 95 9.83 8.67 13.01
C LYS A 95 10.56 7.38 12.57
N PRO A 96 10.01 6.59 11.64
CA PRO A 96 10.59 5.33 11.22
C PRO A 96 11.76 5.55 10.28
N ASN A 97 12.87 4.85 10.52
CA ASN A 97 14.03 4.83 9.64
C ASN A 97 13.80 3.82 8.50
N ILE A 98 13.11 4.25 7.43
CA ILE A 98 12.77 3.37 6.31
C ILE A 98 13.94 3.31 5.32
N LYS A 99 14.40 2.10 5.00
CA LYS A 99 15.52 1.85 4.09
C LYS A 99 15.08 0.92 2.96
N LEU A 100 15.41 1.27 1.72
CA LEU A 100 15.30 0.35 0.59
C LEU A 100 16.48 -0.63 0.65
N ILE A 101 16.19 -1.90 0.95
CA ILE A 101 17.20 -2.96 1.07
C ILE A 101 17.63 -3.43 -0.31
N ASP A 102 16.64 -3.69 -1.16
CA ASP A 102 16.84 -4.40 -2.41
C ASP A 102 15.81 -4.00 -3.47
N VAL A 103 16.24 -4.10 -4.73
CA VAL A 103 15.41 -3.88 -5.92
C VAL A 103 15.82 -4.98 -6.89
N LYS A 104 14.91 -5.93 -7.15
CA LYS A 104 15.15 -7.01 -8.11
C LYS A 104 14.26 -6.84 -9.32
N LYS A 105 14.83 -6.91 -10.52
CA LYS A 105 14.05 -7.09 -11.75
C LYS A 105 13.54 -8.53 -11.83
N THR A 106 12.23 -8.72 -11.66
CA THR A 106 11.56 -10.00 -11.87
C THR A 106 11.08 -10.04 -13.31
N SER A 107 11.86 -10.69 -14.19
CA SER A 107 11.58 -10.74 -15.63
C SER A 107 10.41 -11.68 -15.95
N THR A 108 9.20 -11.22 -15.63
CA THR A 108 7.95 -11.76 -16.14
C THR A 108 7.31 -10.64 -16.95
N GLU A 109 7.47 -10.69 -18.28
CA GLU A 109 6.82 -9.75 -19.21
C GLU A 109 5.32 -10.07 -19.26
N VAL A 110 4.60 -9.63 -18.23
CA VAL A 110 3.15 -9.66 -18.20
C VAL A 110 2.66 -8.45 -18.98
N ASN A 111 2.27 -8.67 -20.24
CA ASN A 111 1.77 -7.66 -21.17
C ASN A 111 2.78 -6.51 -21.43
N ASP A 112 4.00 -6.85 -21.85
CA ASP A 112 5.11 -5.91 -22.16
C ASP A 112 5.57 -5.01 -21.01
N LYS A 113 5.12 -5.27 -19.77
CA LYS A 113 5.55 -4.52 -18.58
C LYS A 113 6.72 -5.22 -17.89
N THR A 114 7.71 -4.42 -17.47
CA THR A 114 8.76 -4.90 -16.57
C THR A 114 8.27 -4.83 -15.13
N VAL A 115 8.36 -5.94 -14.41
CA VAL A 115 8.05 -6.03 -12.98
C VAL A 115 9.34 -5.92 -12.16
N PHE A 116 9.27 -5.15 -11.08
CA PHE A 116 10.33 -5.05 -10.07
C PHE A 116 9.78 -5.36 -8.69
N GLU A 117 10.57 -6.09 -7.91
CA GLU A 117 10.32 -6.39 -6.51
C GLU A 117 11.16 -5.47 -5.62
N LEU A 118 10.49 -4.71 -4.75
CA LEU A 118 11.06 -3.70 -3.86
C LEU A 118 11.00 -4.20 -2.42
N SER A 119 12.16 -4.47 -1.82
CA SER A 119 12.25 -4.87 -0.41
C SER A 119 12.65 -3.68 0.46
N LEU A 120 11.77 -3.27 1.37
CA LEU A 120 11.98 -2.21 2.35
C LEU A 120 12.17 -2.79 3.75
N SER A 121 12.97 -2.12 4.58
CA SER A 121 13.02 -2.33 6.03
C SER A 121 12.66 -1.07 6.80
N SER A 122 12.21 -1.26 8.04
CA SER A 122 12.18 -0.21 9.04
C SER A 122 12.51 -0.74 10.43
N GLU A 123 13.12 0.10 11.26
CA GLU A 123 13.50 -0.23 12.64
C GLU A 123 12.31 -0.12 13.62
N THR A 124 11.23 0.57 13.22
CA THR A 124 9.99 0.76 14.00
C THR A 124 8.77 0.63 13.09
N VAL A 125 7.56 0.63 13.66
CA VAL A 125 6.31 0.59 12.88
C VAL A 125 6.21 1.84 11.99
N ALA A 126 6.08 1.66 10.68
CA ALA A 126 5.95 2.75 9.72
C ALA A 126 4.51 2.81 9.15
N PRO A 127 3.69 3.79 9.57
CA PRO A 127 2.33 3.97 9.05
C PRO A 127 2.29 4.72 7.71
N PHE A 128 1.41 4.30 6.81
CA PHE A 128 1.14 4.96 5.53
C PHE A 128 2.42 5.27 4.74
N VAL A 129 3.24 4.24 4.50
CA VAL A 129 4.44 4.34 3.66
C VAL A 129 4.01 4.51 2.21
N VAL A 130 4.23 5.71 1.68
CA VAL A 130 3.97 6.07 0.28
C VAL A 130 5.27 6.08 -0.50
N LEU A 131 5.27 5.33 -1.60
CA LEU A 131 6.33 5.28 -2.60
C LEU A 131 5.94 6.14 -3.80
N ASP A 132 6.85 7.01 -4.24
CA ASP A 132 6.66 7.87 -5.41
C ASP A 132 8.02 8.18 -6.06
N PHE A 133 8.04 8.57 -7.33
CA PHE A 133 9.26 9.00 -8.02
C PHE A 133 9.41 10.52 -7.99
N LYS A 134 10.67 11.00 -8.02
CA LYS A 134 10.97 12.45 -8.12
C LYS A 134 10.19 13.08 -9.28
N ALA A 135 9.65 14.28 -9.05
CA ALA A 135 9.08 15.10 -10.09
C ALA A 135 10.09 15.29 -11.24
N ASN A 136 9.62 15.23 -12.48
CA ASN A 136 10.43 15.29 -13.71
C ASN A 136 11.40 14.12 -13.96
N SER A 137 11.39 13.05 -13.16
CA SER A 137 12.16 11.82 -13.47
C SER A 137 11.70 11.11 -14.75
N GLY A 138 10.49 11.39 -15.24
CA GLY A 138 9.90 10.73 -16.41
C GLY A 138 9.45 9.28 -16.17
N ILE A 139 9.80 8.69 -15.01
CA ILE A 139 9.49 7.31 -14.66
C ILE A 139 7.99 7.17 -14.40
N ARG A 140 7.32 6.32 -15.18
CA ARG A 140 5.93 5.90 -14.95
C ARG A 140 5.93 4.48 -14.40
N ALA A 141 5.48 4.31 -13.17
CA ALA A 141 5.30 3.02 -12.54
C ALA A 141 3.96 2.95 -11.81
N GLN A 142 3.45 1.73 -11.67
CA GLN A 142 2.26 1.40 -10.92
C GLN A 142 2.68 0.48 -9.78
N PHE A 143 2.44 0.91 -8.54
CA PHE A 143 2.74 0.14 -7.33
C PHE A 143 1.53 -0.71 -6.98
N MET A 144 1.69 -2.03 -6.93
CA MET A 144 0.59 -2.96 -6.61
C MET A 144 0.07 -2.72 -5.19
N GLU A 145 0.98 -2.38 -4.27
CA GLU A 145 0.66 -1.95 -2.91
C GLU A 145 1.36 -0.61 -2.62
N ASN A 146 0.61 0.39 -2.15
CA ASN A 146 1.13 1.72 -1.82
C ASN A 146 0.31 2.35 -0.68
N GLY A 147 0.93 3.19 0.16
CA GLY A 147 0.32 3.70 1.40
C GLY A 147 0.20 2.65 2.50
N PHE A 148 0.99 1.58 2.43
CA PHE A 148 0.93 0.42 3.32
C PHE A 148 1.59 0.67 4.68
N PHE A 149 1.42 -0.27 5.60
CA PHE A 149 2.12 -0.29 6.88
C PHE A 149 3.32 -1.24 6.82
N ILE A 150 4.47 -0.82 7.35
CA ILE A 150 5.59 -1.73 7.67
C ILE A 150 5.49 -2.05 9.16
N PHE A 151 5.26 -3.32 9.44
CA PHE A 151 5.03 -3.84 10.79
C PHE A 151 6.20 -4.71 11.26
N ASP A 152 6.43 -5.86 10.60
CA ASP A 152 7.42 -6.87 10.96
C ASP A 152 8.87 -6.47 10.56
N GLY A 153 9.18 -5.17 10.57
CA GLY A 153 10.50 -4.60 10.26
C GLY A 153 10.99 -4.75 8.81
N LYS A 154 10.32 -5.58 7.99
CA LYS A 154 10.52 -5.71 6.54
C LYS A 154 9.18 -5.82 5.82
N LYS A 155 9.14 -5.31 4.60
CA LYS A 155 7.99 -5.39 3.68
C LYS A 155 8.52 -5.47 2.27
N THR A 156 8.00 -6.40 1.47
CA THR A 156 8.30 -6.51 0.05
C THR A 156 7.05 -6.21 -0.75
N ILE A 157 7.15 -5.34 -1.75
CA ILE A 157 6.05 -4.93 -2.62
C ILE A 157 6.48 -5.01 -4.09
N GLN A 158 5.52 -5.16 -4.98
CA GLN A 158 5.76 -5.22 -6.42
C GLN A 158 5.37 -3.90 -7.10
N MET A 159 6.18 -3.48 -8.07
CA MET A 159 5.85 -2.40 -9.00
C MET A 159 5.97 -2.89 -10.45
N GLN A 160 5.17 -2.33 -11.34
CA GLN A 160 5.25 -2.57 -12.78
C GLN A 160 5.48 -1.26 -13.53
N THR A 161 6.19 -1.34 -14.65
CA THR A 161 6.47 -0.19 -15.52
C THR A 161 6.53 -0.59 -16.99
N GLU A 162 6.02 0.29 -17.85
CA GLU A 162 6.15 0.23 -19.32
C GLU A 162 7.45 0.90 -19.79
N SER A 163 8.15 1.62 -18.90
CA SER A 163 9.38 2.35 -19.22
C SER A 163 10.60 1.42 -19.12
N LYS A 164 11.51 1.52 -20.09
CA LYS A 164 12.80 0.80 -20.06
C LYS A 164 13.75 1.44 -19.04
N ILE A 165 13.56 1.10 -17.76
CA ILE A 165 14.37 1.58 -16.63
C ILE A 165 15.22 0.45 -16.04
N THR A 166 16.28 0.83 -15.33
CA THR A 166 17.15 -0.07 -14.57
C THR A 166 16.88 0.00 -13.06
N GLU A 167 17.36 -1.00 -12.31
CA GLU A 167 17.30 -1.00 -10.84
C GLU A 167 18.03 0.21 -10.22
N LYS A 168 19.03 0.76 -10.91
CA LYS A 168 19.75 1.96 -10.48
C LYS A 168 18.87 3.20 -10.63
N ASP A 169 18.18 3.36 -11.76
CA ASP A 169 17.29 4.50 -11.99
C ASP A 169 16.18 4.55 -10.94
N ILE A 170 15.70 3.38 -10.50
CA ILE A 170 14.75 3.25 -9.38
C ILE A 170 15.40 3.74 -8.08
N LYS A 171 16.57 3.22 -7.69
CA LYS A 171 17.27 3.60 -6.44
C LYS A 171 17.59 5.10 -6.39
N ASP A 172 17.97 5.70 -7.51
CA ASP A 172 18.37 7.11 -7.59
C ASP A 172 17.16 8.08 -7.61
N ASN A 173 15.97 7.63 -8.02
CA ASN A 173 14.77 8.48 -8.18
C ASN A 173 13.59 8.17 -7.23
N LEU A 174 13.61 7.04 -6.52
CA LEU A 174 12.56 6.70 -5.57
C LEU A 174 12.58 7.66 -4.38
N THR A 175 11.40 8.10 -4.00
CA THR A 175 11.13 8.86 -2.78
C THR A 175 10.18 8.06 -1.91
N ILE A 176 10.46 8.04 -0.61
CA ILE A 176 9.69 7.32 0.40
C ILE A 176 9.19 8.37 1.38
N LYS A 177 7.89 8.34 1.69
CA LYS A 177 7.26 9.20 2.70
C LYS A 177 6.44 8.35 3.65
N THR A 178 6.30 8.80 4.89
CA THR A 178 5.45 8.19 5.93
C THR A 178 4.61 9.28 6.60
N LEU A 179 3.60 8.89 7.38
CA LEU A 179 2.74 9.83 8.12
C LEU A 179 3.54 10.85 8.96
N THR A 180 4.68 10.42 9.53
CA THR A 180 5.56 11.28 10.36
C THR A 180 6.45 12.24 9.56
N ASP A 181 6.36 12.27 8.22
CA ASP A 181 7.01 13.30 7.40
C ASP A 181 6.09 14.49 7.11
N VAL A 182 4.81 14.39 7.48
CA VAL A 182 3.76 15.39 7.19
C VAL A 182 3.18 16.01 8.47
N ALA A 183 3.43 15.40 9.63
CA ALA A 183 2.95 15.79 10.96
C ALA A 183 3.93 16.69 11.72
#